data_AF-A0A527VPZ4-F1
#
_entry.id   AF-A0A527VPZ4-F1
#
_cell.length_a   1.000
_cell.length_b   1.000
_cell.length_c   1.000
_cell.angle_alpha   90.00
_cell.angle_beta   90.00
_cell.angle_gamma   90.00
#
_symmetry.space_group_name_H-M   'P 1'
#
loop_
_entity.id
_entity.type
_entity.pdbx_description
1 polymer ?
#
loop_
_entity_poly.entity_id
_entity_poly.type
_entity_poly.pdbx_seq_one_letter_code
_entity_poly.pdbx_strand_id
1 'polypeptide(L)'
;IDTETGFKDVVLIDASWGLGENVVQGIIDPDEYQVFKPLLVDTAVVPIIGKKRGGKEQKLIYAAGEQPTRNVPTSKAERMTFVLADAEILTLARWAAAIEAHYGCPMDMEWAKD
;
A
#
# COMPACT_ATOMS: atom_id res chain seq x y z
N ILE A 1 -10.22 8.10 -0.68
CA ILE A 1 -10.95 8.60 0.52
C ILE A 1 -10.18 8.09 1.71
N ASP A 2 -9.86 8.97 2.66
CA ASP A 2 -9.45 8.56 4.00
C ASP A 2 -10.63 7.83 4.65
N THR A 3 -10.41 6.57 5.02
CA THR A 3 -11.44 5.69 5.58
C THR A 3 -11.82 6.04 7.01
N GLU A 4 -10.98 6.80 7.74
CA GLU A 4 -11.26 7.24 9.11
C GLU A 4 -12.03 8.55 9.15
N THR A 5 -11.65 9.51 8.30
CA THR A 5 -12.21 10.88 8.33
C THR A 5 -13.22 11.17 7.23
N GLY A 6 -13.28 10.34 6.18
CA GLY A 6 -14.04 10.61 4.96
C GLY A 6 -13.40 11.68 4.08
N PHE A 7 -12.18 12.13 4.37
CA PHE A 7 -11.48 13.14 3.57
C PHE A 7 -11.20 12.58 2.17
N LYS A 8 -11.90 13.13 1.18
CA LYS A 8 -11.92 12.57 -0.17
C LYS A 8 -10.70 12.89 -1.01
N ASP A 9 -9.85 13.82 -0.60
CA ASP A 9 -8.75 14.32 -1.44
C ASP A 9 -7.42 13.61 -1.18
N VAL A 10 -7.46 12.42 -0.56
CA VAL A 10 -6.28 11.56 -0.37
C VAL A 10 -6.46 10.17 -0.96
N VAL A 11 -5.32 9.62 -1.40
CA VAL A 11 -5.12 8.18 -1.60
C VAL A 11 -4.42 7.64 -0.36
N LEU A 12 -5.00 6.61 0.25
CA LEU A 12 -4.37 5.79 1.28
C LEU A 12 -3.80 4.54 0.60
N ILE A 13 -2.54 4.22 0.88
CA ILE A 13 -1.87 3.04 0.33
C ILE A 13 -1.29 2.25 1.49
N ASP A 14 -1.75 1.01 1.66
CA ASP A 14 -1.15 0.05 2.57
C ASP A 14 -0.23 -0.91 1.82
N ALA A 15 0.94 -1.19 2.41
CA ALA A 15 1.93 -2.09 1.83
C ALA A 15 2.56 -2.99 2.89
N SER A 16 2.72 -4.27 2.56
CA SER A 16 3.47 -5.23 3.36
C SER A 16 4.36 -6.07 2.46
N TRP A 17 5.31 -6.79 3.06
CA TRP A 17 6.14 -7.75 2.34
C TRP A 17 5.37 -9.06 2.11
N GLY A 18 5.64 -9.70 0.97
CA GLY A 18 5.00 -10.97 0.60
C GLY A 18 3.63 -10.77 -0.06
N LEU A 19 2.86 -11.86 -0.14
CA LEU A 19 1.54 -11.85 -0.77
C LEU A 19 0.52 -11.07 0.07
N GLY A 20 -0.38 -10.36 -0.61
CA GLY A 20 -1.31 -9.39 0.00
C GLY A 20 -2.41 -9.99 0.90
N GLU A 21 -2.63 -11.31 0.87
CA GLU A 21 -3.69 -11.98 1.65
C GLU A 21 -3.65 -11.62 3.14
N ASN A 22 -2.46 -11.50 3.72
CA ASN A 22 -2.33 -11.16 5.14
C ASN A 22 -2.73 -9.70 5.47
N VAL A 23 -2.60 -8.78 4.51
CA VAL A 23 -3.01 -7.38 4.67
C VAL A 23 -4.53 -7.30 4.65
N VAL A 24 -5.16 -8.00 3.71
CA VAL A 24 -6.63 -8.05 3.56
C VAL A 24 -7.30 -8.66 4.80
N GLN A 25 -6.66 -9.64 5.46
CA GLN A 25 -7.18 -10.27 6.67
C GLN A 25 -6.94 -9.44 7.96
N GLY A 26 -6.24 -8.30 7.89
CA GLY A 26 -5.94 -7.45 9.05
C GLY A 26 -5.00 -8.07 10.09
N ILE A 27 -4.24 -9.09 9.70
CA ILE A 27 -3.37 -9.85 10.61
C ILE A 27 -2.02 -9.13 10.81
N ILE A 28 -1.66 -8.24 9.89
CA ILE A 28 -0.37 -7.55 9.87
C ILE A 28 -0.58 -6.05 9.90
N ASP A 29 0.24 -5.35 10.67
CA ASP A 29 0.39 -3.89 10.67
C ASP A 29 1.29 -3.47 9.48
N PRO A 30 0.72 -2.94 8.38
CA PRO A 30 1.43 -2.61 7.15
C PRO A 30 2.08 -1.22 7.24
N ASP A 31 2.94 -0.91 6.27
CA ASP A 31 3.27 0.50 6.03
C ASP A 31 2.08 1.21 5.41
N GLU A 32 1.82 2.44 5.86
CA GLU A 32 0.73 3.28 5.41
C GLU A 32 1.30 4.56 4.78
N TYR A 33 0.83 4.91 3.59
CA TYR A 33 1.22 6.12 2.87
C TYR A 33 -0.01 6.94 2.50
N GLN A 34 0.06 8.25 2.72
CA GLN A 34 -1.01 9.18 2.38
C GLN A 34 -0.53 10.17 1.31
N VAL A 35 -1.28 10.26 0.21
CA VAL A 35 -0.94 11.11 -0.93
C VAL A 35 -2.07 12.07 -1.23
N PHE A 36 -1.76 13.36 -1.31
CA PHE A 36 -2.75 14.40 -1.59
C PHE A 36 -3.06 14.49 -3.09
N LYS A 37 -4.28 14.08 -3.47
CA LYS A 37 -4.71 13.95 -4.87
C LYS A 37 -4.65 15.24 -5.67
N PRO A 38 -5.07 16.42 -5.17
CA PRO A 38 -5.11 17.65 -5.97
C PRO A 38 -3.76 18.05 -6.57
N LEU A 39 -2.65 17.62 -5.95
CA LEU A 39 -1.29 17.93 -6.42
C LEU A 39 -0.65 16.78 -7.24
N LEU A 40 -1.34 15.65 -7.45
CA LEU A 40 -0.79 14.55 -8.26
C LEU A 40 -0.58 14.94 -9.73
N VAL A 41 -1.35 15.90 -10.26
CA VAL A 41 -1.20 16.36 -11.65
C VAL A 41 0.07 17.17 -11.89
N ASP A 42 0.64 17.76 -10.83
CA ASP A 42 1.87 18.54 -10.91
C ASP A 42 3.07 17.62 -10.69
N THR A 43 3.90 17.45 -11.71
CA THR A 43 5.11 16.61 -11.66
C THR A 43 6.30 17.29 -10.99
N ALA A 44 6.20 18.59 -10.68
CA ALA A 44 7.25 19.34 -9.99
C ALA A 44 7.21 19.16 -8.46
N VAL A 45 6.14 18.56 -7.92
CA VAL A 45 5.94 18.37 -6.48
C VAL A 45 5.83 16.89 -6.10
N VAL A 46 6.10 16.61 -4.82
CA VAL A 46 5.96 15.27 -4.23
C VAL A 46 4.87 15.34 -3.16
N PRO A 47 3.59 15.09 -3.50
CA PRO A 47 2.47 15.31 -2.60
C PRO A 47 2.24 14.16 -1.60
N ILE A 48 3.32 13.53 -1.11
CA ILE A 48 3.24 12.52 -0.04
C ILE A 48 3.18 13.28 1.30
N ILE A 49 2.02 13.25 1.93
CA ILE A 49 1.72 14.03 3.14
C ILE A 49 1.86 13.21 4.43
N GLY A 50 1.96 11.88 4.32
CA GLY A 50 2.14 10.99 5.46
C GLY A 50 2.83 9.69 5.06
N LYS A 51 3.72 9.20 5.94
CA LYS A 51 4.29 7.86 5.87
C LYS A 51 4.38 7.31 7.30
N LYS A 52 3.77 6.16 7.53
CA LYS A 52 3.83 5.44 8.81
C LYS A 52 4.40 4.06 8.54
N ARG A 53 5.45 3.71 9.29
CA ARG A 53 6.07 2.39 9.16
C ARG A 53 5.36 1.41 10.07
N GLY A 54 4.78 0.36 9.50
CA GLY A 54 4.16 -0.72 10.24
C GLY A 54 5.15 -1.76 10.75
N GLY A 55 4.69 -2.56 11.71
CA GLY A 55 5.47 -3.63 12.33
C GLY A 55 5.90 -4.74 11.37
N LYS A 56 5.07 -5.06 10.35
CA LYS A 56 5.32 -6.04 9.28
C LYS A 56 5.93 -7.35 9.78
N GLU A 57 5.41 -7.92 10.86
CA GLU A 57 6.10 -8.98 11.61
C GLU A 57 6.23 -10.31 10.86
N GLN A 58 5.28 -10.59 9.98
CA GLN A 58 5.24 -11.79 9.14
C GLN A 58 5.06 -11.40 7.67
N LYS A 59 5.30 -12.34 6.77
CA LYS A 59 4.98 -12.23 5.34
C LYS A 59 4.57 -13.59 4.79
N LEU A 60 3.63 -13.59 3.87
CA LEU A 60 3.21 -14.79 3.16
C LEU A 60 4.10 -14.97 1.92
N ILE A 61 4.69 -16.15 1.76
CA ILE A 61 5.53 -16.50 0.61
C ILE A 61 4.98 -17.75 -0.06
N TYR A 62 5.34 -17.95 -1.34
CA TYR A 62 5.12 -19.23 -2.00
C TYR A 62 5.89 -20.35 -1.31
N ALA A 63 5.27 -21.53 -1.29
CA ALA A 63 5.83 -22.75 -0.74
C ALA A 63 5.67 -23.90 -1.72
N ALA A 64 6.57 -24.88 -1.63
CA ALA A 64 6.41 -26.16 -2.32
C ALA A 64 5.72 -27.15 -1.38
N GLY A 65 4.83 -27.99 -1.92
CA GLY A 65 4.14 -29.05 -1.17
C GLY A 65 2.62 -28.93 -1.27
N GLU A 66 1.91 -29.54 -0.32
CA GLU A 66 0.44 -29.57 -0.29
C GLU A 66 -0.20 -28.19 -0.05
N GLN A 67 0.50 -27.30 0.67
CA GLN A 67 0.08 -25.91 0.82
C GLN A 67 0.95 -25.00 -0.09
N PRO A 68 0.33 -24.22 -1.01
CA PRO A 68 1.05 -23.42 -1.99
C PRO A 68 1.67 -22.15 -1.40
N THR A 69 1.30 -21.79 -0.18
CA THR A 69 1.80 -20.61 0.54
C THR A 69 2.10 -20.93 1.99
N ARG A 70 2.97 -20.16 2.61
CA ARG A 70 3.24 -20.24 4.07
C ARG A 70 3.67 -18.91 4.64
N ASN A 71 3.33 -18.68 5.90
CA ASN A 71 3.78 -17.52 6.65
C ASN A 71 5.19 -17.72 7.18
N VAL A 72 6.03 -16.70 7.02
CA VAL A 72 7.39 -16.65 7.58
C VAL A 72 7.62 -15.34 8.31
N PRO A 73 8.47 -15.31 9.35
CA PRO A 73 8.89 -14.06 9.98
C PRO A 73 9.57 -13.15 8.96
N THR A 74 9.21 -11.87 8.97
CA THR A 74 9.90 -10.84 8.17
C THR A 74 11.24 -10.53 8.80
N SER A 75 12.28 -10.35 7.98
CA SER A 75 13.61 -10.04 8.50
C SER A 75 13.63 -8.68 9.22
N LYS A 76 14.56 -8.50 10.16
CA LYS A 76 14.72 -7.21 10.85
C LYS A 76 14.99 -6.05 9.88
N ALA A 77 15.76 -6.30 8.82
CA ALA A 77 16.05 -5.30 7.79
C ALA A 77 14.75 -4.85 7.09
N GLU A 78 13.97 -5.80 6.59
CA GLU A 78 12.67 -5.55 5.93
C GLU A 78 11.66 -4.83 6.83
N ARG A 79 11.60 -5.18 8.13
CA ARG A 79 10.71 -4.50 9.10
C ARG A 79 11.11 -3.04 9.31
N MET A 80 12.40 -2.74 9.26
CA MET A 80 12.95 -1.40 9.50
C MET A 80 12.91 -0.49 8.27
N THR A 81 12.62 -1.03 7.09
CA THR A 81 12.47 -0.29 5.84
C THR A 81 11.00 -0.07 5.48
N PHE A 82 10.73 0.99 4.73
CA PHE A 82 9.47 1.13 4.01
C PHE A 82 9.43 0.15 2.83
N VAL A 83 8.27 -0.46 2.58
CA VAL A 83 8.05 -1.39 1.45
C VAL A 83 8.17 -0.67 0.11
N LEU A 84 7.73 0.59 0.04
CA LEU A 84 7.69 1.37 -1.18
C LEU A 84 8.62 2.59 -1.13
N ALA A 85 9.26 2.87 -2.26
CA ALA A 85 9.91 4.15 -2.50
C ALA A 85 8.90 5.23 -2.94
N ASP A 86 9.27 6.50 -2.78
CA ASP A 86 8.40 7.65 -3.10
C ASP A 86 7.87 7.61 -4.53
N ALA A 87 8.71 7.24 -5.50
CA ALA A 87 8.30 7.12 -6.90
C ALA A 87 7.21 6.04 -7.09
N GLU A 88 7.27 4.95 -6.33
CA GLU A 88 6.32 3.85 -6.38
C GLU A 88 5.00 4.24 -5.71
N ILE A 89 5.07 4.93 -4.57
CA ILE A 89 3.92 5.53 -3.88
C ILE A 89 3.17 6.47 -4.84
N LEU A 90 3.89 7.37 -5.52
CA LEU A 90 3.29 8.30 -6.48
C LEU A 90 2.71 7.59 -7.70
N THR A 91 3.34 6.51 -8.17
CA THR A 91 2.84 5.72 -9.30
C THR A 91 1.50 5.05 -8.94
N LEU A 92 1.44 4.36 -7.80
CA LEU A 92 0.22 3.74 -7.30
C LEU A 92 -0.89 4.78 -7.06
N ALA A 93 -0.56 5.94 -6.48
CA ALA A 93 -1.53 7.01 -6.26
C ALA A 93 -2.11 7.58 -7.57
N ARG A 94 -1.29 7.70 -8.63
CA ARG A 94 -1.76 8.11 -9.96
C ARG A 94 -2.70 7.07 -10.58
N TRP A 95 -2.38 5.78 -10.45
CA TRP A 95 -3.26 4.71 -10.92
C TRP A 95 -4.58 4.68 -10.14
N ALA A 96 -4.53 4.80 -8.82
CA ALA A 96 -5.71 4.89 -7.96
C ALA A 96 -6.63 6.05 -8.36
N ALA A 97 -6.07 7.25 -8.59
CA ALA A 97 -6.84 8.41 -9.05
C ALA A 97 -7.44 8.20 -10.45
N ALA A 98 -6.72 7.54 -11.37
CA ALA A 98 -7.23 7.23 -12.70
C ALA A 98 -8.39 6.22 -12.66
N ILE A 99 -8.30 5.21 -11.80
CA ILE A 99 -9.35 4.20 -11.59
C ILE A 99 -10.58 4.84 -10.93
N GLU A 100 -10.41 5.62 -9.87
CA GLU A 100 -11.49 6.38 -9.22
C GLU A 100 -12.22 7.28 -10.23
N ALA A 101 -11.47 7.99 -11.08
CA ALA A 101 -12.05 8.84 -12.13
C ALA A 101 -12.83 8.04 -13.18
N HIS A 102 -12.36 6.83 -13.54
CA HIS A 102 -13.05 5.96 -14.49
C HIS A 102 -14.41 5.48 -13.97
N TYR A 103 -14.47 5.07 -12.69
CA TYR A 103 -15.69 4.56 -12.07
C TYR A 103 -16.61 5.65 -11.50
N GLY A 104 -16.08 6.87 -11.29
CA GLY A 104 -16.85 8.01 -10.79
C GLY A 104 -17.23 7.91 -9.30
N CYS A 105 -16.62 7.00 -8.56
CA CYS A 105 -16.83 6.78 -7.14
C CYS A 105 -15.53 6.37 -6.44
N PRO A 106 -15.45 6.49 -5.10
CA PRO A 106 -14.32 5.97 -4.32
C PRO A 106 -14.14 4.48 -4.57
N MET A 107 -12.89 4.06 -4.78
CA MET A 107 -12.53 2.68 -5.09
C MET A 107 -11.63 2.10 -4.01
N ASP A 108 -11.87 0.83 -3.69
CA ASP A 108 -10.96 -0.04 -2.95
C ASP A 108 -10.23 -0.96 -3.95
N MET A 109 -8.92 -1.08 -3.81
CA MET A 109 -8.05 -1.66 -4.84
C MET A 109 -6.95 -2.50 -4.21
N GLU A 110 -6.87 -3.75 -4.63
CA GLU A 110 -5.71 -4.61 -4.37
C GLU A 110 -4.65 -4.42 -5.45
N TRP A 111 -3.37 -4.43 -5.04
CA TRP A 111 -2.22 -4.31 -5.94
C TRP A 111 -1.10 -5.24 -5.49
N ALA A 112 -0.19 -5.55 -6.41
CA ALA A 112 1.02 -6.30 -6.14
C ALA A 112 2.19 -5.68 -6.90
N LYS A 113 3.40 -5.86 -6.37
CA LYS A 113 4.66 -5.48 -6.99
C LYS A 113 5.54 -6.72 -7.10
N ASP A 114 6.06 -6.95 -8.31
CA ASP A 114 7.03 -8.00 -8.63
C ASP A 114 8.47 -7.52 -8.35
#